data_AF-M4DRK5-F1
#
_entry.id   AF-M4DRK5-F1
#
_cell.length_a   1.000
_cell.length_b   1.000
_cell.length_c   1.000
_cell.angle_alpha   90.00
_cell.angle_beta   90.00
_cell.angle_gamma   90.00
#
_symmetry.space_group_name_H-M   'P 1'
#
loop_
_entity.id
_entity.type
_entity.pdbx_description
1 polymer ?
#
loop_
_entity_poly.entity_id
_entity_poly.type
_entity_poly.pdbx_seq_one_letter_code
_entity_poly.pdbx_strand_id
1 'polypeptide(L)'
;MRSPLTGGRGGGEFSGGRGGRGGSSGGRGRGFGDRGRGRGMRGRGRGEPGRGRGAPGRGGMKGGSKVIVEPHRHAGVFIAKSKEDALVTKNLVPGEAVYNEKRISVQNEDGTKTEYRVWNPFRSKLAAAILGGVDNIYIKPGAKVLYLGAASGTTVSHVSDIVGPEGCVYAVEFSHRSGRDLVNMAKKRTNVIPIIEDARHPTKYRMLVGMVDVIFADVAQPDQARIVALNANFFLKTGGHFVISIKANCIDSTVPAEAVFQSEVKKLQQEQFKPAEQVTLEPFERDHACVVGTYRAPKKVKAATAA
;
A
#
# COMPACT_ATOMS: atom_id res chain seq x y z
N MET A 1 -15.92 -59.56 -40.05
CA MET A 1 -16.44 -59.27 -41.42
C MET A 1 -16.70 -57.77 -41.48
N ARG A 2 -15.73 -57.02 -42.01
CA ARG A 2 -15.70 -56.47 -43.38
C ARG A 2 -16.56 -55.21 -43.50
N SER A 3 -15.87 -54.07 -43.53
CA SER A 3 -16.24 -52.96 -44.42
C SER A 3 -16.33 -53.46 -45.86
N PRO A 4 -17.09 -52.74 -46.69
CA PRO A 4 -16.46 -52.12 -47.86
C PRO A 4 -16.89 -50.64 -47.98
N LEU A 5 -16.01 -49.68 -48.32
CA LEU A 5 -15.40 -49.48 -49.65
C LEU A 5 -16.51 -49.40 -50.72
N THR A 6 -16.62 -48.43 -51.61
CA THR A 6 -15.63 -47.58 -52.31
C THR A 6 -16.48 -46.66 -53.20
N GLY A 7 -16.13 -45.40 -53.36
CA GLY A 7 -15.34 -44.95 -54.51
C GLY A 7 -16.23 -44.09 -55.42
N GLY A 8 -15.77 -43.04 -56.09
CA GLY A 8 -14.43 -42.53 -56.32
C GLY A 8 -14.42 -41.74 -57.63
N ARG A 9 -13.27 -41.12 -57.91
CA ARG A 9 -12.85 -40.38 -59.12
C ARG A 9 -13.26 -38.91 -59.19
N GLY A 10 -12.36 -38.00 -59.53
CA GLY A 10 -10.96 -38.11 -59.97
C GLY A 10 -10.52 -36.73 -60.47
N GLY A 11 -9.31 -36.27 -60.14
CA GLY A 11 -8.15 -36.29 -61.04
C GLY A 11 -7.78 -34.83 -61.36
N GLY A 12 -6.53 -34.39 -61.50
CA GLY A 12 -5.26 -35.09 -61.56
C GLY A 12 -4.10 -34.12 -61.35
N GLU A 13 -2.92 -34.73 -61.29
CA GLU A 13 -1.59 -34.24 -60.96
C GLU A 13 -0.87 -33.42 -62.06
N PHE A 14 0.39 -33.08 -61.74
CA PHE A 14 1.54 -32.67 -62.56
C PHE A 14 1.63 -31.17 -62.86
N SER A 15 2.79 -30.51 -62.86
CA SER A 15 4.20 -30.81 -62.53
C SER A 15 4.99 -29.54 -62.84
N GLY A 16 6.24 -29.45 -62.37
CA GLY A 16 7.28 -28.73 -63.10
C GLY A 16 7.88 -27.52 -62.39
N GLY A 17 9.04 -27.72 -61.78
CA GLY A 17 9.96 -26.63 -61.45
C GLY A 17 10.80 -26.19 -62.65
N ARG A 18 11.42 -24.99 -62.55
CA ARG A 18 12.81 -24.67 -62.93
C ARG A 18 13.04 -23.15 -63.04
N GLY A 19 14.24 -22.75 -62.57
CA GLY A 19 15.03 -21.63 -63.10
C GLY A 19 14.64 -20.24 -62.57
N GLY A 20 15.53 -19.37 -62.11
CA GLY A 20 16.97 -19.27 -62.30
C GLY A 20 17.33 -18.05 -63.14
N ARG A 21 18.15 -17.17 -62.56
CA ARG A 21 19.00 -16.10 -63.15
C ARG A 21 18.39 -14.75 -63.56
N GLY A 22 18.98 -13.71 -62.95
CA GLY A 22 19.71 -12.63 -63.63
C GLY A 22 18.88 -11.54 -64.33
N GLY A 23 19.19 -10.26 -64.25
CA GLY A 23 20.33 -9.56 -63.68
C GLY A 23 20.21 -8.04 -63.94
N SER A 24 21.02 -7.29 -63.20
CA SER A 24 21.60 -5.96 -63.48
C SER A 24 21.05 -5.09 -64.61
N SER A 25 20.80 -3.81 -64.30
CA SER A 25 21.78 -2.72 -64.53
C SER A 25 21.11 -1.34 -64.41
N GLY A 26 21.86 -0.34 -63.94
CA GLY A 26 21.48 1.07 -64.16
C GLY A 26 21.83 2.05 -63.04
N GLY A 27 23.12 2.18 -62.70
CA GLY A 27 23.61 3.09 -61.66
C GLY A 27 23.69 4.58 -62.03
N ARG A 28 24.00 5.38 -61.01
CA ARG A 28 24.77 6.65 -60.94
C ARG A 28 24.71 7.07 -59.46
N GLY A 29 25.77 7.23 -58.68
CA GLY A 29 27.19 7.47 -58.95
C GLY A 29 27.64 8.66 -58.07
N ARG A 30 28.85 8.55 -57.49
CA ARG A 30 29.61 9.49 -56.61
C ARG A 30 29.40 9.20 -55.11
N GLY A 31 30.34 8.62 -54.34
CA GLY A 31 31.81 8.74 -54.32
C GLY A 31 32.20 9.95 -53.44
N PHE A 32 33.14 9.93 -52.49
CA PHE A 32 34.24 9.02 -52.16
C PHE A 32 34.89 9.51 -50.84
N GLY A 33 35.68 8.65 -50.16
CA GLY A 33 36.76 9.03 -49.22
C GLY A 33 36.42 8.88 -47.74
N ASP A 34 36.61 7.77 -47.03
CA ASP A 34 37.73 6.81 -46.90
C ASP A 34 38.87 7.27 -45.94
N ARG A 35 39.16 6.35 -45.02
CA ARG A 35 40.37 6.12 -44.18
C ARG A 35 40.64 6.97 -42.92
N GLY A 36 40.81 6.22 -41.82
CA GLY A 36 42.04 6.38 -41.05
C GLY A 36 42.01 5.87 -39.61
N ARG A 37 42.46 4.63 -39.43
CA ARG A 37 42.92 3.95 -38.19
C ARG A 37 43.55 4.87 -37.12
N GLY A 38 43.35 4.52 -35.85
CA GLY A 38 44.21 5.00 -34.75
C GLY A 38 43.94 4.34 -33.40
N ARG A 39 44.70 3.29 -33.10
CA ARG A 39 44.80 2.61 -31.78
C ARG A 39 45.68 3.48 -30.88
N GLY A 40 45.26 3.79 -29.64
CA GLY A 40 46.10 4.57 -28.71
C GLY A 40 45.62 4.51 -27.25
N MET A 41 46.44 3.91 -26.40
CA MET A 41 46.27 3.72 -24.96
C MET A 41 46.66 4.99 -24.15
N ARG A 42 46.10 5.07 -22.93
CA ARG A 42 46.61 5.76 -21.70
C ARG A 42 46.65 7.30 -21.65
N GLY A 43 45.93 7.82 -20.65
CA GLY A 43 46.19 9.14 -20.07
C GLY A 43 45.39 9.36 -18.77
N ARG A 44 46.04 9.18 -17.61
CA ARG A 44 45.57 9.66 -16.30
C ARG A 44 45.51 11.19 -16.32
N GLY A 45 44.42 11.79 -15.83
CA GLY A 45 44.32 13.23 -15.60
C GLY A 45 43.24 13.55 -14.57
N ARG A 46 43.65 14.15 -13.46
CA ARG A 46 42.92 14.43 -12.22
C ARG A 46 42.42 15.88 -12.29
N GLY A 47 41.15 16.18 -11.93
CA GLY A 47 40.68 17.56 -11.83
C GLY A 47 39.17 17.72 -11.55
N GLU A 48 38.85 17.96 -10.27
CA GLU A 48 37.67 18.66 -9.69
C GLU A 48 36.22 18.34 -10.12
N PRO A 49 35.35 17.85 -9.20
CA PRO A 49 33.91 18.03 -9.29
C PRO A 49 33.47 19.30 -8.55
N GLY A 50 32.89 20.24 -9.31
CA GLY A 50 32.29 21.47 -8.82
C GLY A 50 31.26 21.24 -7.72
N ARG A 51 31.36 22.05 -6.67
CA ARG A 51 30.42 22.14 -5.55
C ARG A 51 29.06 22.65 -6.01
N GLY A 52 28.14 21.75 -6.31
CA GLY A 52 26.70 22.01 -6.26
C GLY A 52 26.22 22.01 -4.82
N ARG A 53 25.94 23.20 -4.26
CA ARG A 53 25.24 23.36 -2.96
C ARG A 53 23.80 22.84 -3.10
N GLY A 54 23.60 21.56 -2.82
CA GLY A 54 22.29 21.02 -2.47
C GLY A 54 21.95 21.40 -1.03
N ALA A 55 20.74 21.91 -0.81
CA ALA A 55 20.20 22.24 0.51
C ALA A 55 20.33 21.06 1.49
N PRO A 56 20.58 21.31 2.80
CA PRO A 56 20.73 20.24 3.76
C PRO A 56 19.39 19.53 3.96
N GLY A 57 19.29 18.30 3.45
CA GLY A 57 18.20 17.40 3.78
C GLY A 57 18.12 17.24 5.29
N ARG A 58 16.93 17.51 5.85
CA ARG A 58 16.56 17.35 7.26
C ARG A 58 17.05 15.97 7.73
N GLY A 59 18.08 15.97 8.58
CA GLY A 59 18.91 14.82 8.85
C GLY A 59 18.27 13.84 9.82
N GLY A 60 17.48 12.90 9.30
CA GLY A 60 16.84 11.88 10.13
C GLY A 60 17.85 11.04 10.95
N MET A 61 17.53 10.80 12.22
CA MET A 61 18.13 9.85 13.19
C MET A 61 19.33 9.01 12.71
N LYS A 62 20.56 9.42 13.02
CA LYS A 62 21.79 8.68 12.66
C LYS A 62 21.85 7.34 13.40
N GLY A 63 22.25 6.28 12.69
CA GLY A 63 22.42 4.94 13.26
C GLY A 63 23.44 4.92 14.41
N GLY A 64 23.17 4.11 15.45
CA GLY A 64 24.06 3.95 16.62
C GLY A 64 23.81 4.91 17.79
N SER A 65 22.80 5.78 17.71
CA SER A 65 22.35 6.58 18.87
C SER A 65 21.61 5.69 19.87
N LYS A 66 21.84 5.90 21.18
CA LYS A 66 21.02 5.26 22.22
C LYS A 66 19.61 5.83 22.16
N VAL A 67 18.61 4.96 22.21
CA VAL A 67 17.19 5.32 22.07
C VAL A 67 16.44 4.70 23.23
N ILE A 68 15.51 5.45 23.81
CA ILE A 68 14.57 4.96 24.81
C ILE A 68 13.24 4.72 24.11
N VAL A 69 12.63 3.56 24.29
CA VAL A 69 11.32 3.24 23.69
C VAL A 69 10.26 3.31 24.78
N GLU A 70 9.28 4.18 24.60
CA GLU A 70 8.15 4.37 25.50
C GLU A 70 6.84 3.98 24.81
N PRO A 71 5.85 3.44 25.54
CA PRO A 71 4.53 3.15 24.98
C PRO A 71 3.80 4.45 24.58
N HIS A 72 3.13 4.43 23.42
CA HIS A 72 2.23 5.50 23.01
C HIS A 72 0.84 5.33 23.66
N ARG A 73 -0.01 6.37 23.61
CA ARG A 73 -1.44 6.26 24.03
C ARG A 73 -2.24 5.19 23.27
N HIS A 74 -1.78 4.77 22.09
CA HIS A 74 -2.44 3.74 21.29
C HIS A 74 -1.74 2.40 21.53
N ALA A 75 -2.51 1.38 21.89
CA ALA A 75 -1.97 0.05 22.14
C ALA A 75 -1.22 -0.50 20.91
N GLY A 76 -0.04 -1.07 21.13
CA GLY A 76 0.81 -1.64 20.07
C GLY A 76 1.67 -0.62 19.31
N VAL A 77 1.55 0.68 19.63
CA VAL A 77 2.38 1.76 19.07
C VAL A 77 3.31 2.29 20.16
N PHE A 78 4.53 2.67 19.78
CA PHE A 78 5.56 3.14 20.70
C PHE A 78 6.23 4.41 20.13
N ILE A 79 6.86 5.18 21.00
CA ILE A 79 7.70 6.32 20.65
C ILE A 79 9.14 5.98 21.01
N ALA A 80 10.02 6.07 20.02
CA ALA A 80 11.46 6.05 20.20
C ALA A 80 11.95 7.47 20.47
N LYS A 81 12.24 7.78 21.74
CA LYS A 81 12.81 9.07 22.15
C LYS A 81 14.30 9.11 21.91
N SER A 82 14.75 10.12 21.17
CA SER A 82 16.16 10.37 20.90
C SER A 82 16.41 11.88 20.76
N LYS A 83 17.35 12.30 19.89
CA LYS A 83 17.44 13.71 19.47
C LYS A 83 16.23 14.13 18.62
N GLU A 84 15.66 13.19 17.89
CA GLU A 84 14.41 13.33 17.15
C GLU A 84 13.52 12.17 17.55
N ASP A 85 12.29 12.48 17.98
CA ASP A 85 11.33 11.45 18.35
C ASP A 85 10.80 10.77 17.08
N ALA A 86 10.68 9.45 17.15
CA ALA A 86 10.18 8.65 16.04
C ALA A 86 9.06 7.72 16.49
N LEU A 87 8.02 7.61 15.68
CA LEU A 87 6.96 6.62 15.88
C LEU A 87 7.51 5.24 15.50
N VAL A 88 7.28 4.22 16.33
CA VAL A 88 7.78 2.86 16.08
C VAL A 88 6.73 1.79 16.41
N THR A 89 6.81 0.66 15.71
CA THR A 89 6.01 -0.54 15.99
C THR A 89 6.92 -1.71 16.35
N LYS A 90 6.45 -2.64 17.19
CA LYS A 90 7.20 -3.86 17.53
C LYS A 90 7.23 -4.79 16.32
N ASN A 91 8.41 -5.17 15.86
CA ASN A 91 8.56 -6.01 14.68
C ASN A 91 8.05 -7.43 14.94
N LEU A 92 7.08 -7.89 14.14
CA LEU A 92 6.59 -9.27 14.23
C LEU A 92 7.60 -10.30 13.68
N VAL A 93 8.45 -9.90 12.72
CA VAL A 93 9.44 -10.77 12.07
C VAL A 93 10.83 -10.16 12.26
N PRO A 94 11.50 -10.45 13.40
CA PRO A 94 12.80 -9.87 13.70
C PRO A 94 13.85 -10.19 12.64
N GLY A 95 14.75 -9.24 12.38
CA GLY A 95 15.84 -9.38 11.41
C GLY A 95 15.51 -8.88 10.01
N GLU A 96 14.24 -8.63 9.70
CA GLU A 96 13.81 -8.21 8.36
C GLU A 96 13.16 -6.82 8.30
N ALA A 97 13.52 -6.05 7.25
CA ALA A 97 12.87 -4.79 6.90
C ALA A 97 12.02 -4.97 5.63
N VAL A 98 10.89 -4.26 5.53
CA VAL A 98 9.96 -4.40 4.39
C VAL A 98 10.30 -3.44 3.25
N TYR A 99 10.60 -2.18 3.56
CA TYR A 99 10.83 -1.12 2.57
C TYR A 99 12.06 -0.26 2.89
N ASN A 100 13.07 -0.88 3.53
CA ASN A 100 14.33 -0.28 3.98
C ASN A 100 14.15 0.82 5.06
N GLU A 101 13.18 0.65 5.94
CA GLU A 101 13.02 1.45 7.15
C GLU A 101 14.12 1.18 8.19
N LYS A 102 14.38 2.18 9.04
CA LYS A 102 15.30 2.04 10.17
C LYS A 102 14.69 1.10 11.22
N ARG A 103 15.55 0.30 11.84
CA ARG A 103 15.18 -0.67 12.88
C ARG A 103 15.98 -0.37 14.14
N ILE A 104 15.34 -0.57 15.28
CA ILE A 104 15.90 -0.30 16.61
C ILE A 104 15.82 -1.60 17.38
N SER A 105 16.96 -2.16 17.75
CA SER A 105 17.03 -3.34 18.60
C SER A 105 17.25 -2.91 20.04
N VAL A 106 16.34 -3.32 20.93
CA VAL A 106 16.44 -3.10 22.37
C VAL A 106 16.64 -4.47 23.04
N GLN A 107 17.64 -4.57 23.91
CA GLN A 107 17.77 -5.71 24.81
C GLN A 107 16.91 -5.43 26.04
N ASN A 108 15.94 -6.31 26.29
CA ASN A 108 15.15 -6.27 27.51
C ASN A 108 15.99 -6.81 28.69
N GLU A 109 15.57 -6.51 29.91
CA GLU A 109 16.18 -7.00 31.14
C GLU A 109 16.22 -8.53 31.21
N ASP A 110 15.24 -9.19 30.59
CA ASP A 110 15.14 -10.66 30.45
C ASP A 110 16.16 -11.26 29.44
N GLY A 111 17.05 -10.46 28.87
CA GLY A 111 18.02 -10.86 27.85
C GLY A 111 17.43 -11.08 26.45
N THR A 112 16.10 -10.95 26.29
CA THR A 112 15.43 -11.05 24.99
C THR A 112 15.66 -9.78 24.14
N LYS A 113 16.00 -9.97 22.86
CA LYS A 113 16.15 -8.86 21.91
C LYS A 113 14.80 -8.57 21.26
N THR A 114 14.21 -7.42 21.59
CA THR A 114 13.03 -6.92 20.89
C THR A 114 13.45 -5.93 19.81
N GLU A 115 12.98 -6.15 18.59
CA GLU A 115 13.22 -5.22 17.48
C GLU A 115 11.98 -4.37 17.23
N TYR A 116 12.20 -3.08 17.04
CA TYR A 116 11.21 -2.09 16.66
C TYR A 116 11.51 -1.55 15.26
N ARG A 117 10.47 -1.21 14.51
CA ARG A 117 10.55 -0.63 13.16
C ARG A 117 10.08 0.81 13.20
N VAL A 118 10.86 1.70 12.60
CA VAL A 118 10.49 3.12 12.48
C VAL A 118 9.35 3.27 11.47
N TRP A 119 8.27 3.91 11.90
CA TRP A 119 7.10 4.17 11.09
C TRP A 119 7.13 5.61 10.58
N ASN A 120 7.28 5.77 9.27
CA ASN A 120 7.44 7.09 8.66
C ASN A 120 6.05 7.74 8.37
N PRO A 121 5.72 8.89 9.00
CA PRO A 121 4.45 9.59 8.77
C PRO A 121 4.33 10.17 7.36
N PHE A 122 5.43 10.48 6.66
CA PHE A 122 5.40 10.96 5.27
C PHE A 122 5.12 9.87 4.24
N ARG A 123 5.09 8.60 4.66
CA ARG A 123 4.76 7.45 3.78
C ARG A 123 3.48 6.74 4.19
N SER A 124 2.94 7.05 5.36
CA SER A 124 1.82 6.33 5.94
C SER A 124 0.83 7.29 6.57
N LYS A 125 -0.35 7.38 5.96
CA LYS A 125 -1.43 8.26 6.38
C LYS A 125 -1.92 7.93 7.79
N LEU A 126 -1.88 6.65 8.16
CA LEU A 126 -2.20 6.22 9.52
C LEU A 126 -1.16 6.71 10.54
N ALA A 127 0.14 6.67 10.23
CA ALA A 127 1.15 7.26 11.11
C ALA A 127 1.01 8.79 11.20
N ALA A 128 0.72 9.46 10.09
CA ALA A 128 0.42 10.88 10.09
C ALA A 128 -0.80 11.21 10.97
N ALA A 129 -1.85 10.39 10.92
CA ALA A 129 -3.04 10.55 11.76
C ALA A 129 -2.73 10.36 13.26
N ILE A 130 -1.91 9.36 13.60
CA ILE A 130 -1.48 9.10 14.98
C ILE A 130 -0.69 10.30 15.53
N LEU A 131 0.28 10.81 14.78
CA LEU A 131 1.06 12.00 15.15
C LEU A 131 0.24 13.28 15.12
N GLY A 132 -0.77 13.35 14.24
CA GLY A 132 -1.71 14.47 14.12
C GLY A 132 -2.71 14.56 15.27
N GLY A 133 -2.71 13.58 16.19
CA GLY A 133 -3.49 13.69 17.41
C GLY A 133 -4.78 12.91 17.45
N VAL A 134 -5.07 12.01 16.48
CA VAL A 134 -6.30 11.17 16.48
C VAL A 134 -6.54 10.45 17.80
N ASP A 135 -7.69 10.64 18.45
CA ASP A 135 -7.99 10.09 19.78
C ASP A 135 -7.94 8.56 19.82
N ASN A 136 -8.58 7.90 18.84
CA ASN A 136 -8.63 6.44 18.77
C ASN A 136 -8.57 5.95 17.33
N ILE A 137 -7.58 5.11 17.01
CA ILE A 137 -7.51 4.42 15.72
C ILE A 137 -8.29 3.10 15.70
N TYR A 138 -8.74 2.62 16.87
CA TYR A 138 -9.43 1.34 17.11
C TYR A 138 -8.68 0.06 16.69
N ILE A 139 -7.56 0.18 15.99
CA ILE A 139 -6.60 -0.88 15.73
C ILE A 139 -5.84 -1.14 17.03
N LYS A 140 -6.07 -2.32 17.61
CA LYS A 140 -5.45 -2.76 18.86
C LYS A 140 -4.91 -4.20 18.70
N PRO A 141 -3.99 -4.64 19.57
CA PRO A 141 -3.56 -6.03 19.61
C PRO A 141 -4.77 -6.98 19.69
N GLY A 142 -4.77 -8.03 18.86
CA GLY A 142 -5.86 -9.02 18.75
C GLY A 142 -7.05 -8.61 17.86
N ALA A 143 -7.10 -7.37 17.35
CA ALA A 143 -8.21 -6.92 16.50
C ALA A 143 -8.16 -7.55 15.10
N LYS A 144 -9.33 -7.73 14.47
CA LYS A 144 -9.42 -8.06 13.05
C LYS A 144 -9.61 -6.80 12.21
N VAL A 145 -8.69 -6.53 11.29
CA VAL A 145 -8.67 -5.31 10.48
C VAL A 145 -8.85 -5.67 9.01
N LEU A 146 -9.77 -4.99 8.33
CA LEU A 146 -9.86 -4.99 6.87
C LEU A 146 -9.23 -3.72 6.32
N TYR A 147 -8.13 -3.87 5.58
CA TYR A 147 -7.39 -2.78 4.97
C TYR A 147 -7.74 -2.70 3.48
N LEU A 148 -8.39 -1.62 3.06
CA LEU A 148 -8.77 -1.35 1.68
C LEU A 148 -7.74 -0.43 1.02
N GLY A 149 -7.12 -0.88 -0.07
CA GLY A 149 -6.06 -0.13 -0.76
C GLY A 149 -4.67 -0.37 -0.14
N ALA A 150 -4.31 -1.65 0.05
CA ALA A 150 -3.07 -2.06 0.71
C ALA A 150 -1.78 -1.69 -0.05
N ALA A 151 -1.87 -1.39 -1.34
CA ALA A 151 -0.75 -1.13 -2.25
C ALA A 151 0.34 -2.21 -2.10
N SER A 152 1.60 -1.81 -1.87
CA SER A 152 2.72 -2.73 -1.67
C SER A 152 2.86 -3.27 -0.24
N GLY A 153 1.94 -2.91 0.67
CA GLY A 153 1.92 -3.43 2.04
C GLY A 153 2.84 -2.70 3.03
N THR A 154 3.35 -1.51 2.69
CA THR A 154 4.21 -0.71 3.58
C THR A 154 3.52 -0.38 4.91
N THR A 155 2.34 0.26 4.86
CA THR A 155 1.53 0.55 6.06
C THR A 155 0.92 -0.71 6.64
N VAL A 156 0.47 -1.65 5.80
CA VAL A 156 -0.13 -2.93 6.24
C VAL A 156 0.83 -3.70 7.14
N SER A 157 2.13 -3.67 6.86
CA SER A 157 3.14 -4.31 7.70
C SER A 157 3.20 -3.72 9.12
N HIS A 158 2.97 -2.41 9.28
CA HIS A 158 2.90 -1.76 10.61
C HIS A 158 1.55 -2.03 11.30
N VAL A 159 0.45 -2.08 10.55
CA VAL A 159 -0.86 -2.48 11.10
C VAL A 159 -0.81 -3.92 11.61
N SER A 160 -0.17 -4.82 10.87
CA SER A 160 0.10 -6.21 11.28
C SER A 160 0.95 -6.28 12.54
N ASP A 161 2.00 -5.46 12.65
CA ASP A 161 2.83 -5.37 13.85
C ASP A 161 2.01 -4.92 15.09
N ILE A 162 1.07 -3.98 14.94
CA ILE A 162 0.21 -3.47 16.02
C ILE A 162 -0.81 -4.51 16.46
N VAL A 163 -1.47 -5.15 15.49
CA VAL A 163 -2.49 -6.17 15.73
C VAL A 163 -1.87 -7.43 16.35
N GLY A 164 -0.61 -7.72 16.03
CA GLY A 164 0.13 -8.84 16.59
C GLY A 164 -0.35 -10.21 16.07
N PRO A 165 0.17 -11.30 16.64
CA PRO A 165 -0.06 -12.66 16.13
C PRO A 165 -1.48 -13.18 16.38
N GLU A 166 -2.19 -12.65 17.38
CA GLU A 166 -3.56 -13.09 17.72
C GLU A 166 -4.64 -12.47 16.84
N GLY A 167 -4.36 -11.30 16.26
CA GLY A 167 -5.29 -10.65 15.34
C GLY A 167 -4.98 -10.96 13.88
N CYS A 168 -5.76 -10.38 12.98
CA CYS A 168 -5.67 -10.67 11.55
C CYS A 168 -5.88 -9.40 10.72
N VAL A 169 -5.07 -9.23 9.68
CA VAL A 169 -5.19 -8.12 8.73
C VAL A 169 -5.53 -8.68 7.35
N TYR A 170 -6.74 -8.39 6.88
CA TYR A 170 -7.18 -8.66 5.52
C TYR A 170 -6.76 -7.48 4.64
N ALA A 171 -5.82 -7.69 3.72
CA ALA A 171 -5.25 -6.63 2.90
C ALA A 171 -5.77 -6.73 1.47
N VAL A 172 -6.69 -5.84 1.09
CA VAL A 172 -7.30 -5.81 -0.24
C VAL A 172 -6.52 -4.86 -1.15
N GLU A 173 -6.07 -5.36 -2.29
CA GLU A 173 -5.39 -4.59 -3.31
C GLU A 173 -5.84 -5.00 -4.71
N PHE A 174 -6.07 -4.03 -5.59
CA PHE A 174 -6.52 -4.32 -6.95
C PHE A 174 -5.35 -4.58 -7.91
N SER A 175 -4.24 -3.85 -7.75
CA SER A 175 -3.11 -3.94 -8.67
C SER A 175 -2.36 -5.26 -8.51
N HIS A 176 -2.23 -6.03 -9.61
CA HIS A 176 -1.39 -7.24 -9.60
C HIS A 176 0.09 -6.96 -9.33
N ARG A 177 0.62 -5.79 -9.76
CA ARG A 177 2.03 -5.45 -9.51
C ARG A 177 2.26 -5.24 -8.02
N SER A 178 1.48 -4.35 -7.40
CA SER A 178 1.55 -4.09 -5.96
C SER A 178 1.18 -5.33 -5.15
N GLY A 179 0.23 -6.13 -5.66
CA GLY A 179 -0.18 -7.40 -5.10
C GLY A 179 0.95 -8.43 -5.00
N ARG A 180 1.91 -8.45 -5.94
CA ARG A 180 3.10 -9.32 -5.82
C ARG A 180 3.93 -8.96 -4.59
N ASP A 181 4.16 -7.67 -4.37
CA ASP A 181 4.91 -7.17 -3.22
C ASP A 181 4.15 -7.45 -1.91
N LEU A 182 2.83 -7.22 -1.92
CA LEU A 182 1.95 -7.52 -0.79
C LEU A 182 1.98 -9.00 -0.42
N VAL A 183 1.90 -9.91 -1.41
CA VAL A 183 2.00 -11.37 -1.19
C VAL A 183 3.39 -11.74 -0.66
N ASN A 184 4.46 -11.15 -1.18
CA ASN A 184 5.81 -11.42 -0.68
C ASN A 184 6.01 -10.96 0.77
N MET A 185 5.40 -9.86 1.16
CA MET A 185 5.37 -9.40 2.56
C MET A 185 4.53 -10.34 3.44
N ALA A 186 3.35 -10.75 2.96
CA ALA A 186 2.44 -11.66 3.69
C ALA A 186 3.02 -13.08 3.87
N LYS A 187 3.88 -13.56 2.96
CA LYS A 187 4.60 -14.85 3.15
C LYS A 187 5.41 -14.89 4.46
N LYS A 188 5.89 -13.74 4.91
CA LYS A 188 6.71 -13.61 6.11
C LYS A 188 5.88 -13.29 7.35
N ARG A 189 4.71 -12.64 7.18
CA ARG A 189 3.79 -12.28 8.25
C ARG A 189 2.51 -13.10 8.17
N THR A 190 2.42 -14.12 9.02
CA THR A 190 1.33 -15.10 9.03
C THR A 190 -0.03 -14.52 9.39
N ASN A 191 -0.09 -13.36 10.04
CA ASN A 191 -1.32 -12.66 10.40
C ASN A 191 -1.88 -11.75 9.28
N VAL A 192 -1.24 -11.71 8.10
CA VAL A 192 -1.71 -10.92 6.95
C VAL A 192 -2.25 -11.85 5.87
N ILE A 193 -3.50 -11.62 5.46
CA ILE A 193 -4.14 -12.33 4.35
C ILE A 193 -4.22 -11.38 3.15
N PRO A 194 -3.40 -11.56 2.11
CA PRO A 194 -3.43 -10.72 0.91
C PRO A 194 -4.60 -11.14 0.00
N ILE A 195 -5.41 -10.17 -0.42
CA ILE A 195 -6.57 -10.38 -1.30
C ILE A 195 -6.37 -9.49 -2.52
N ILE A 196 -6.09 -10.10 -3.67
CA ILE A 196 -5.85 -9.38 -4.92
C ILE A 196 -7.16 -9.30 -5.72
N GLU A 197 -8.05 -8.39 -5.32
CA GLU A 197 -9.37 -8.19 -5.92
C GLU A 197 -9.79 -6.71 -5.85
N ASP A 198 -10.80 -6.36 -6.66
CA ASP A 198 -11.38 -5.01 -6.65
C ASP A 198 -12.30 -4.81 -5.42
N ALA A 199 -11.93 -3.85 -4.57
CA ALA A 199 -12.69 -3.47 -3.37
C ALA A 199 -14.12 -2.98 -3.67
N ARG A 200 -14.45 -2.60 -4.92
CA ARG A 200 -15.82 -2.27 -5.35
C ARG A 200 -16.77 -3.47 -5.33
N HIS A 201 -16.23 -4.69 -5.34
CA HIS A 201 -16.99 -5.93 -5.48
C HIS A 201 -16.72 -6.90 -4.30
N PRO A 202 -17.16 -6.58 -3.07
CA PRO A 202 -16.90 -7.41 -1.88
C PRO A 202 -17.46 -8.84 -1.98
N THR A 203 -18.44 -9.06 -2.85
CA THR A 203 -18.98 -10.39 -3.16
C THR A 203 -17.93 -11.38 -3.67
N LYS A 204 -16.89 -10.90 -4.37
CA LYS A 204 -15.83 -11.76 -4.93
C LYS A 204 -14.94 -12.40 -3.87
N TYR A 205 -14.65 -11.68 -2.79
CA TYR A 205 -13.79 -12.17 -1.70
C TYR A 205 -14.57 -12.43 -0.40
N ARG A 206 -15.90 -12.50 -0.48
CA ARG A 206 -16.78 -12.76 0.68
C ARG A 206 -16.47 -14.08 1.41
N MET A 207 -15.89 -15.05 0.71
CA MET A 207 -15.54 -16.35 1.29
C MET A 207 -14.23 -16.30 2.10
N LEU A 208 -13.39 -15.27 1.90
CA LEU A 208 -12.08 -15.15 2.53
C LEU A 208 -12.13 -14.29 3.80
N VAL A 209 -12.99 -13.27 3.81
CA VAL A 209 -13.04 -12.26 4.87
C VAL A 209 -14.16 -12.59 5.86
N GLY A 210 -13.80 -12.82 7.13
CA GLY A 210 -14.76 -12.95 8.22
C GLY A 210 -15.21 -11.59 8.77
N MET A 211 -16.05 -11.60 9.80
CA MET A 211 -16.47 -10.35 10.48
C MET A 211 -15.27 -9.64 11.13
N VAL A 212 -15.03 -8.39 10.74
CA VAL A 212 -13.92 -7.55 11.20
C VAL A 212 -14.37 -6.52 12.23
N ASP A 213 -13.43 -6.07 13.05
CA ASP A 213 -13.65 -5.06 14.09
C ASP A 213 -13.43 -3.64 13.54
N VAL A 214 -12.47 -3.48 12.63
CA VAL A 214 -12.07 -2.18 12.08
C VAL A 214 -11.88 -2.27 10.56
N ILE A 215 -12.37 -1.28 9.84
CA ILE A 215 -11.99 -1.03 8.44
C ILE A 215 -11.03 0.17 8.40
N PHE A 216 -9.87 -0.01 7.76
CA PHE A 216 -9.00 1.09 7.36
C PHE A 216 -9.08 1.26 5.84
N ALA A 217 -9.45 2.45 5.37
CA ALA A 217 -9.60 2.72 3.94
C ALA A 217 -8.62 3.80 3.46
N ASP A 218 -7.69 3.40 2.59
CA ASP A 218 -6.71 4.26 1.93
C ASP A 218 -6.86 4.20 0.40
N VAL A 219 -8.12 4.13 -0.04
CA VAL A 219 -8.46 4.03 -1.46
C VAL A 219 -8.63 5.44 -2.03
N ALA A 220 -7.82 5.81 -3.01
CA ALA A 220 -7.91 7.10 -3.69
C ALA A 220 -8.85 7.03 -4.91
N GLN A 221 -10.17 6.96 -4.67
CA GLN A 221 -11.19 6.90 -5.73
C GLN A 221 -12.31 7.93 -5.46
N PRO A 222 -12.95 8.49 -6.50
CA PRO A 222 -14.10 9.40 -6.30
C PRO A 222 -15.30 8.74 -5.62
N ASP A 223 -15.47 7.42 -5.79
CA ASP A 223 -16.53 6.61 -5.18
C ASP A 223 -16.12 5.97 -3.83
N GLN A 224 -15.18 6.59 -3.11
CA GLN A 224 -14.62 6.07 -1.86
C GLN A 224 -15.69 5.74 -0.81
N ALA A 225 -16.61 6.66 -0.51
CA ALA A 225 -17.68 6.42 0.47
C ALA A 225 -18.51 5.17 0.15
N ARG A 226 -18.85 4.96 -1.13
CA ARG A 226 -19.60 3.79 -1.60
C ARG A 226 -18.82 2.50 -1.42
N ILE A 227 -17.52 2.51 -1.75
CA ILE A 227 -16.64 1.34 -1.58
C ILE A 227 -16.57 0.94 -0.11
N VAL A 228 -16.37 1.91 0.78
CA VAL A 228 -16.30 1.65 2.22
C VAL A 228 -17.64 1.16 2.76
N ALA A 229 -18.75 1.75 2.34
CA ALA A 229 -20.10 1.33 2.73
C ALA A 229 -20.41 -0.11 2.31
N LEU A 230 -20.10 -0.49 1.08
CA LEU A 230 -20.29 -1.87 0.62
C LEU A 230 -19.45 -2.85 1.43
N ASN A 231 -18.18 -2.52 1.70
CA ASN A 231 -17.32 -3.39 2.50
C ASN A 231 -17.79 -3.50 3.96
N ALA A 232 -18.23 -2.40 4.56
CA ALA A 232 -18.74 -2.39 5.92
C ALA A 232 -20.04 -3.21 6.05
N ASN A 233 -20.93 -3.09 5.06
CA ASN A 233 -22.16 -3.88 5.01
C ASN A 233 -21.90 -5.40 5.01
N PHE A 234 -20.84 -5.84 4.33
CA PHE A 234 -20.50 -7.27 4.23
C PHE A 234 -19.68 -7.79 5.43
N PHE A 235 -18.73 -7.00 5.93
CA PHE A 235 -17.69 -7.52 6.83
C PHE A 235 -17.59 -6.81 8.18
N LEU A 236 -18.05 -5.56 8.32
CA LEU A 236 -17.87 -4.82 9.57
C LEU A 236 -18.94 -5.20 10.58
N LYS A 237 -18.53 -5.51 11.81
CA LYS A 237 -19.46 -5.78 12.91
C LYS A 237 -20.34 -4.56 13.19
N THR A 238 -21.55 -4.81 13.70
CA THR A 238 -22.39 -3.74 14.23
C THR A 238 -21.69 -3.11 15.44
N GLY A 239 -21.54 -1.79 15.46
CA GLY A 239 -20.71 -1.09 16.45
C GLY A 239 -19.20 -1.18 16.17
N GLY A 240 -18.79 -1.78 15.05
CA GLY A 240 -17.41 -1.79 14.59
C GLY A 240 -16.94 -0.39 14.18
N HIS A 241 -15.64 -0.24 13.97
CA HIS A 241 -15.03 1.07 13.74
C HIS A 241 -14.51 1.21 12.31
N PHE A 242 -14.39 2.45 11.86
CA PHE A 242 -13.80 2.76 10.57
C PHE A 242 -12.82 3.92 10.71
N VAL A 243 -11.80 3.87 9.87
CA VAL A 243 -10.80 4.92 9.70
C VAL A 243 -10.64 5.11 8.20
N ILE A 244 -11.01 6.28 7.69
CA ILE A 244 -10.97 6.59 6.25
C ILE A 244 -10.00 7.73 6.05
N SER A 245 -9.04 7.54 5.15
CA SER A 245 -8.18 8.62 4.68
C SER A 245 -8.76 9.23 3.41
N ILE A 246 -9.24 10.46 3.50
CA ILE A 246 -9.83 11.22 2.40
C ILE A 246 -8.76 12.12 1.79
N LYS A 247 -8.55 12.00 0.48
CA LYS A 247 -7.70 12.89 -0.31
C LYS A 247 -8.59 13.76 -1.20
N ALA A 248 -8.72 15.05 -0.88
CA ALA A 248 -9.66 15.92 -1.57
C ALA A 248 -9.43 15.95 -3.08
N ASN A 249 -8.16 16.12 -3.50
CA ASN A 249 -7.76 16.19 -4.90
C ASN A 249 -8.06 14.93 -5.74
N CYS A 250 -8.29 13.77 -5.12
CA CYS A 250 -8.67 12.55 -5.84
C CYS A 250 -10.18 12.38 -5.97
N ILE A 251 -10.96 13.12 -5.19
CA ILE A 251 -12.42 13.08 -5.24
C ILE A 251 -12.92 14.17 -6.17
N ASP A 252 -12.51 15.42 -5.90
CA ASP A 252 -12.82 16.57 -6.73
C ASP A 252 -11.71 17.61 -6.59
N SER A 253 -10.99 17.88 -7.68
CA SER A 253 -9.89 18.85 -7.71
C SER A 253 -10.36 20.28 -8.01
N THR A 254 -11.66 20.50 -8.26
CA THR A 254 -12.21 21.80 -8.64
C THR A 254 -12.77 22.57 -7.44
N VAL A 255 -13.01 21.88 -6.33
CA VAL A 255 -13.67 22.39 -5.13
C VAL A 255 -12.67 22.44 -3.96
N PRO A 256 -12.79 23.41 -3.03
CA PRO A 256 -11.94 23.45 -1.83
C PRO A 256 -12.02 22.16 -0.99
N ALA A 257 -10.88 21.76 -0.41
CA ALA A 257 -10.75 20.50 0.32
C ALA A 257 -11.77 20.35 1.47
N GLU A 258 -12.04 21.44 2.20
CA GLU A 258 -13.03 21.45 3.28
C GLU A 258 -14.44 21.06 2.81
N ALA A 259 -14.87 21.57 1.66
CA ALA A 259 -16.17 21.25 1.10
C ALA A 259 -16.24 19.78 0.62
N VAL A 260 -15.14 19.25 0.08
CA VAL A 260 -15.02 17.82 -0.27
C VAL A 260 -15.14 16.95 0.98
N PHE A 261 -14.45 17.31 2.06
CA PHE A 261 -14.53 16.56 3.33
C PHE A 261 -15.96 16.54 3.89
N GLN A 262 -16.66 17.68 3.89
CA GLN A 262 -18.05 17.75 4.35
C GLN A 262 -19.00 16.92 3.47
N SER A 263 -18.78 16.91 2.16
CA SER A 263 -19.56 16.10 1.22
C SER A 263 -19.38 14.60 1.48
N GLU A 264 -18.14 14.13 1.66
CA GLU A 264 -17.85 12.73 1.97
C GLU A 264 -18.40 12.30 3.33
N VAL A 265 -18.28 13.16 4.35
CA VAL A 265 -18.86 12.90 5.67
C VAL A 265 -20.39 12.72 5.58
N LYS A 266 -21.08 13.54 4.79
CA LYS A 266 -22.52 13.40 4.56
C LYS A 266 -22.87 12.10 3.85
N LYS A 267 -22.11 11.69 2.83
CA LYS A 267 -22.31 10.39 2.15
C LYS A 267 -22.12 9.23 3.11
N LEU A 268 -21.11 9.27 3.99
CA LEU A 268 -20.90 8.26 5.01
C LEU A 268 -22.06 8.19 6.01
N GLN A 269 -22.60 9.35 6.43
CA GLN A 269 -23.76 9.40 7.33
C GLN A 269 -25.01 8.76 6.70
N GLN A 270 -25.22 8.92 5.40
CA GLN A 270 -26.33 8.27 4.67
C GLN A 270 -26.21 6.74 4.71
N GLU A 271 -24.99 6.22 4.74
CA GLU A 271 -24.66 4.78 4.79
C GLU A 271 -24.54 4.24 6.24
N GLN A 272 -25.16 4.90 7.22
CA GLN A 272 -25.20 4.51 8.63
C GLN A 272 -23.85 4.54 9.37
N PHE A 273 -22.87 5.28 8.84
CA PHE A 273 -21.65 5.59 9.58
C PHE A 273 -21.88 6.79 10.48
N LYS A 274 -21.33 6.73 11.69
CA LYS A 274 -21.30 7.84 12.63
C LYS A 274 -19.86 8.31 12.80
N PRO A 275 -19.43 9.36 12.07
CA PRO A 275 -18.15 10.02 12.30
C PRO A 275 -18.08 10.51 13.75
N ALA A 276 -16.95 10.28 14.40
CA ALA A 276 -16.66 10.73 15.76
C ALA A 276 -15.60 11.84 15.75
N GLU A 277 -14.62 11.71 14.86
CA GLU A 277 -13.44 12.57 14.82
C GLU A 277 -12.99 12.79 13.37
N GLN A 278 -12.49 13.99 13.09
CA GLN A 278 -11.86 14.34 11.83
C GLN A 278 -10.58 15.12 12.12
N VAL A 279 -9.46 14.67 11.56
CA VAL A 279 -8.14 15.29 11.74
C VAL A 279 -7.51 15.51 10.37
N THR A 280 -7.00 16.71 10.12
CA THR A 280 -6.21 17.01 8.92
C THR A 280 -4.78 16.46 9.08
N LEU A 281 -4.19 15.94 8.01
CA LEU A 281 -2.87 15.30 8.05
C LEU A 281 -1.70 16.27 7.79
N GLU A 282 -1.95 17.58 7.86
CA GLU A 282 -0.90 18.58 7.77
C GLU A 282 -0.06 18.57 9.04
N PRO A 283 1.29 18.58 8.96
CA PRO A 283 2.14 18.98 7.82
C PRO A 283 2.63 17.83 6.90
N PHE A 284 2.19 16.59 7.10
CA PHE A 284 2.74 15.43 6.40
C PHE A 284 2.19 15.28 4.98
N GLU A 285 0.87 15.38 4.83
CA GLU A 285 0.19 15.32 3.55
C GLU A 285 -0.79 16.50 3.41
N ARG A 286 -0.66 17.27 2.34
CA ARG A 286 -1.55 18.40 2.02
C ARG A 286 -2.89 17.90 1.48
N ASP A 287 -3.98 18.59 1.79
CA ASP A 287 -5.34 18.27 1.34
C ASP A 287 -5.81 16.84 1.69
N HIS A 288 -5.28 16.29 2.79
CA HIS A 288 -5.70 15.00 3.34
C HIS A 288 -6.35 15.16 4.71
N ALA A 289 -7.41 14.41 4.94
CA ALA A 289 -8.07 14.30 6.22
C ALA A 289 -8.30 12.82 6.58
N CYS A 290 -8.08 12.49 7.85
CA CYS A 290 -8.45 11.21 8.42
C CYS A 290 -9.78 11.39 9.16
N VAL A 291 -10.78 10.60 8.78
CA VAL A 291 -12.08 10.56 9.45
C VAL A 291 -12.22 9.22 10.15
N VAL A 292 -12.52 9.27 11.44
CA VAL A 292 -12.70 8.10 12.29
C VAL A 292 -14.11 8.07 12.83
N GLY A 293 -14.71 6.88 12.93
CA GLY A 293 -16.03 6.74 13.53
C GLY A 293 -16.47 5.31 13.80
N THR A 294 -17.76 5.18 14.08
CA THR A 294 -18.41 3.90 14.38
C THR A 294 -19.48 3.59 13.33
N TYR A 295 -19.54 2.34 12.90
CA TYR A 295 -20.54 1.84 11.96
C TYR A 295 -21.75 1.27 12.71
N ARG A 296 -22.97 1.66 12.31
CA ARG A 296 -24.22 1.26 12.97
C ARG A 296 -24.12 1.36 14.49
N ALA A 297 -23.74 2.54 14.97
CA ALA A 297 -23.56 2.78 16.40
C ALA A 297 -24.80 2.32 17.17
N PRO A 298 -24.65 1.48 18.22
CA PRO A 298 -25.79 1.02 18.99
C PRO A 298 -26.52 2.23 19.56
N LYS A 299 -27.86 2.22 19.47
CA LYS A 299 -28.68 3.25 20.10
C LYS A 299 -28.32 3.26 21.58
N LYS A 300 -27.88 4.41 22.11
CA LYS A 300 -27.64 4.57 23.56
C LYS A 300 -28.92 4.12 24.26
N VAL A 301 -28.86 3.02 25.01
CA VAL A 301 -29.92 2.66 25.94
C VAL A 301 -29.95 3.83 26.94
N LYS A 302 -31.03 4.62 26.92
CA LYS A 302 -31.26 5.60 27.99
C LYS A 302 -31.27 4.77 29.27
N ALA A 303 -30.28 4.97 30.13
CA ALA A 303 -30.32 4.44 31.48
C ALA A 303 -31.65 4.91 32.07
N ALA A 304 -32.56 3.97 32.33
CA ALA A 304 -33.78 4.26 33.04
C ALA A 304 -33.34 4.79 34.40
N THR A 305 -33.52 6.08 34.62
CA THR A 305 -33.47 6.68 35.95
C THR A 305 -34.51 5.93 36.77
N ALA A 306 -34.04 5.04 37.63
CA ALA A 306 -34.85 4.45 38.69
C ALA A 306 -35.29 5.62 39.58
N ALA A 307 -36.58 5.95 39.50
CA ALA A 307 -37.27 6.83 40.42
C ALA A 307 -37.88 6.00 41.54
#